data_AF-A0AAU1DNI5-F1
#
_entry.id   AF-A0AAU1DNI5-F1
#
_cell.length_a   1.000
_cell.length_b   1.000
_cell.length_c   1.000
_cell.angle_alpha   90.00
_cell.angle_beta   90.00
_cell.angle_gamma   90.00
#
_symmetry.space_group_name_H-M   'P 1'
#
loop_
_entity.id
_entity.type
_entity.pdbx_description
1 polymer ?
#
loop_
_entity_poly.entity_id
_entity_poly.type
_entity_poly.pdbx_seq_one_letter_code
_entity_poly.pdbx_strand_id
1 'polypeptide(L)' 'MAATVWVVAQVRSFTDEGWALDWDLGGVFTTEAKARAACNAPGDAMWSMQLDEPLGRPRVEPPGITYPAALNKK' A
#
# COMPACT_ATOMS: atom_id res chain seq x y z
N MET A 1 18.24 10.55 0.38
CA MET A 1 17.45 10.41 1.62
C MET A 1 16.57 9.19 1.43
N ALA A 2 16.56 8.27 2.41
CA ALA A 2 15.61 7.16 2.43
C ALA A 2 14.18 7.73 2.41
N ALA A 3 13.30 7.13 1.60
CA ALA A 3 11.91 7.54 1.52
C ALA A 3 11.06 6.62 2.40
N THR A 4 10.21 7.21 3.24
CA THR A 4 9.23 6.45 4.03
C THR A 4 7.98 6.19 3.20
N VAL A 5 7.53 4.94 3.16
CA VAL A 5 6.20 4.58 2.67
C VAL A 5 5.35 4.01 3.81
N TRP A 6 4.04 4.03 3.62
CA TRP A 6 3.06 3.52 4.54
C TRP A 6 2.34 2.36 3.87
N VAL A 7 2.37 1.20 4.50
CA VAL A 7 1.70 -0.01 4.03
C VAL A 7 0.40 -0.15 4.80
N VAL A 8 -0.67 -0.44 4.08
CA VAL A 8 -1.95 -0.86 4.66
C VAL A 8 -2.20 -2.28 4.18
N ALA A 9 -2.54 -3.17 5.11
CA ALA A 9 -2.92 -4.53 4.80
C ALA A 9 -4.11 -4.96 5.64
N GLN A 10 -4.93 -5.84 5.11
CA GLN A 10 -6.01 -6.47 5.85
C GLN A 10 -5.49 -7.79 6.43
N VAL A 11 -5.46 -7.91 7.75
CA VAL A 11 -5.02 -9.14 8.42
C VAL A 11 -6.12 -10.19 8.33
N ARG A 12 -5.80 -11.36 7.77
CA ARG A 12 -6.74 -12.48 7.61
C ARG A 12 -6.71 -13.44 8.77
N SER A 13 -5.53 -13.65 9.35
CA SER A 13 -5.35 -14.56 10.47
C SER A 13 -4.20 -14.11 11.36
N PHE A 14 -4.31 -14.51 12.64
CA PHE A 14 -3.30 -14.27 13.66
C PHE A 14 -2.77 -15.61 14.19
N THR A 15 -1.53 -15.63 14.67
CA THR A 15 -1.01 -16.69 15.54
C THR A 15 -1.72 -16.65 16.90
N ASP A 16 -1.56 -17.71 17.69
CA ASP A 16 -2.01 -17.75 19.09
C ASP A 16 -1.32 -16.69 19.97
N GLU A 17 -0.17 -16.17 19.52
CA GLU A 17 0.59 -15.10 20.15
C GLU A 17 0.18 -13.70 19.66
N GLY A 18 -0.75 -13.60 18.71
CA GLY A 18 -1.28 -12.34 18.17
C GLY A 18 -0.49 -11.75 16.99
N TRP A 19 0.41 -12.51 16.36
CA TRP A 19 1.14 -12.07 15.16
C TRP A 19 0.32 -12.32 13.90
N ALA A 20 0.31 -11.39 12.95
CA ALA A 20 -0.34 -11.62 11.65
C ALA A 20 0.40 -12.74 10.87
N LEU A 21 -0.31 -13.83 10.55
CA LEU A 21 0.23 -14.93 9.74
C LEU A 21 -0.02 -14.74 8.24
N ASP A 22 -1.17 -14.14 7.93
CA ASP A 22 -1.63 -13.94 6.57
C ASP A 22 -2.33 -12.59 6.46
N TRP A 23 -2.08 -11.90 5.36
CA TRP A 23 -2.59 -10.57 5.11
C TRP A 23 -2.66 -10.26 3.62
N ASP A 24 -3.71 -9.55 3.24
CA ASP A 24 -3.87 -9.02 1.90
C ASP A 24 -3.38 -7.58 1.84
N LEU A 25 -2.52 -7.27 0.87
CA LEU A 25 -2.04 -5.89 0.68
C LEU A 25 -3.20 -4.99 0.24
N GLY A 26 -3.58 -4.04 1.09
CA GLY A 26 -4.58 -3.02 0.80
C GLY A 26 -4.00 -1.81 0.05
N GLY A 27 -2.69 -1.57 0.19
CA GLY A 27 -1.97 -0.60 -0.62
C GLY A 27 -0.68 -0.08 0.00
N VAL A 28 0.08 0.66 -0.80
CA VAL A 28 1.30 1.37 -0.38
C VAL A 28 1.15 2.84 -0.70
N PHE A 29 1.40 3.70 0.28
CA PHE A 29 1.14 5.13 0.21
C PHE A 29 2.39 5.93 0.57
N THR A 30 2.60 7.05 -0.11
CA THR A 30 3.74 7.94 0.17
C THR A 30 3.51 8.88 1.35
N THR A 31 2.29 8.93 1.90
CA THR A 31 1.95 9.79 3.04
C THR A 31 1.09 9.05 4.05
N GLU A 32 1.31 9.37 5.33
CA GLU A 32 0.55 8.77 6.44
C GLU A 32 -0.94 9.06 6.33
N ALA A 33 -1.31 10.30 5.99
CA ALA A 33 -2.71 10.69 5.87
C ALA A 33 -3.48 9.86 4.83
N LYS A 34 -2.85 9.50 3.70
CA LYS A 34 -3.47 8.65 2.69
C LYS A 34 -3.61 7.20 3.17
N ALA A 35 -2.58 6.67 3.84
CA ALA A 35 -2.65 5.34 4.43
C ALA A 35 -3.73 5.27 5.52
N ARG A 36 -3.83 6.27 6.40
CA ARG A 36 -4.86 6.35 7.44
C ARG A 36 -6.27 6.43 6.86
N ALA A 37 -6.47 7.10 5.73
CA ALA A 37 -7.76 7.13 5.05
C ALA A 37 -8.13 5.76 4.43
N ALA A 38 -7.13 5.00 3.98
CA ALA A 38 -7.30 3.66 3.42
C ALA A 38 -7.48 2.58 4.51
N CYS A 39 -6.83 2.74 5.67
CA CYS A 39 -6.93 1.85 6.84
C CYS A 39 -8.18 2.18 7.66
N ASN A 40 -9.36 1.82 7.16
CA ASN A 40 -10.64 2.24 7.72
C ASN A 40 -11.58 1.07 8.10
N ALA A 41 -11.18 -0.17 7.87
CA ALA A 41 -11.95 -1.35 8.20
C ALA A 41 -11.40 -2.07 9.46
N PRO A 42 -12.27 -2.74 10.23
CA PRO A 42 -11.81 -3.66 11.27
C PRO A 42 -10.92 -4.76 10.67
N GLY A 43 -9.76 -4.98 11.29
CA GLY A 43 -8.75 -5.93 10.81
C GLY A 43 -7.72 -5.34 9.86
N ASP A 44 -7.82 -4.05 9.51
CA ASP A 44 -6.75 -3.36 8.82
C ASP A 44 -5.58 -3.08 9.78
N ALA A 45 -4.37 -3.28 9.27
CA ALA A 45 -3.12 -2.92 9.90
C ALA A 45 -2.39 -1.91 9.03
N MET A 46 -1.76 -0.92 9.68
CA MET A 46 -0.97 0.11 9.03
C MET A 46 0.40 0.21 9.69
N TRP A 47 1.46 0.20 8.90
CA TRP A 47 2.82 0.41 9.38
C TRP A 47 3.64 1.22 8.37
N SER A 48 4.73 1.83 8.85
CA SER A 48 5.68 2.52 7.98
C SER A 48 6.87 1.61 7.64
N MET A 49 7.41 1.79 6.45
CA MET A 49 8.63 1.13 5.99
C MET A 49 9.58 2.16 5.39
N GLN A 50 10.87 2.00 5.68
CA GLN A 50 11.92 2.74 4.98
C GLN A 50 12.26 2.00 3.69
N LEU A 51 12.35 2.73 2.59
CA LEU A 51 12.87 2.17 1.36
C LEU A 51 14.40 2.25 1.37
N ASP A 52 15.04 1.12 1.07
CA ASP A 52 16.51 1.02 0.95
C ASP A 52 17.05 1.90 -0.18
N GLU A 53 16.24 2.09 -1.23
CA GLU A 53 16.52 3.00 -2.34
C GLU A 53 15.42 4.06 -2.47
N PRO A 54 15.75 5.32 -2.80
CA PRO A 54 14.75 6.35 -3.03
C PRO A 54 13.84 5.99 -4.21
N LEU A 55 12.55 6.29 -4.11
CA LEU A 55 11.61 6.21 -5.23
C LEU A 55 12.16 7.07 -6.39
N GLY A 56 12.69 6.40 -7.41
CA GLY A 56 13.29 7.06 -8.55
C GLY A 56 12.30 8.03 -9.19
N ARG A 57 12.70 9.30 -9.23
CA ARG A 57 11.95 10.48 -9.72
C ARG A 57 10.69 10.81 -8.91
N PRO A 58 10.50 12.09 -8.51
CA PRO A 58 9.34 12.54 -7.72
C PRO A 58 7.98 12.43 -8.44
N ARG A 59 7.99 12.05 -9.73
CA ARG A 59 6.81 11.89 -10.57
C ARG A 59 7.08 10.75 -11.56
N VAL A 60 6.46 9.61 -11.31
CA VAL A 60 6.18 8.64 -12.37
C VAL A 60 4.76 9.00 -12.80
N GLU A 61 4.58 9.46 -14.05
CA GLU A 61 3.24 9.47 -14.62
C GLU A 61 2.71 8.05 -14.46
N PRO A 62 1.52 7.84 -13.86
CA PRO A 62 0.90 6.53 -13.92
C PRO A 62 1.02 6.06 -15.37
N PRO A 63 1.46 4.81 -15.62
CA PRO A 63 1.32 4.27 -16.97
C PRO A 63 -0.12 4.57 -17.37
N GLY A 64 -0.36 5.07 -18.59
CA GLY A 64 -1.67 5.55 -19.05
C GLY A 64 -2.73 4.45 -19.02
N ILE A 65 -3.10 4.01 -17.83
CA ILE A 65 -3.97 2.90 -17.50
C ILE A 65 -5.29 3.57 -17.18
N THR A 66 -6.12 3.69 -18.21
CA THR A 66 -7.54 3.92 -18.03
C THR A 66 -8.12 2.67 -17.36
N TYR A 67 -8.80 2.82 -16.23
CA TYR A 67 -9.50 1.72 -15.57
C TYR A 67 -10.92 1.60 -16.13
N PRO A 68 -11.44 0.38 -16.36
CA PRO A 68 -10.75 -0.91 -16.28
C PRO A 68 -9.73 -1.06 -17.43
N ALA A 69 -8.68 -1.87 -17.22
CA ALA A 69 -7.59 -2.13 -18.17
C ALA A 69 -8.01 -2.82 -19.50
N ALA A 70 -9.30 -2.75 -19.85
CA ALA A 70 -9.90 -3.15 -21.13
C ALA A 70 -10.89 -2.02 -21.53
N LEU A 71 -10.87 -1.39 -22.70
CA LEU A 71 -10.28 -1.72 -23.98
C LEU A 71 -9.70 -0.45 -24.60
N ASN A 72 -8.43 -0.48 -25.01
CA ASN A 72 -7.99 0.33 -26.15
C ASN A 72 -8.66 -0.27 -27.40
N LYS A 73 -9.88 0.17 -27.73
CA LYS A 73 -10.39 0.04 -29.09
C LYS A 73 -9.69 1.12 -29.92
N LYS A 74 -8.69 0.70 -30.70
CA LYS A 74 -8.26 1.44 -31.89
C LYS A 74 -9.45 1.69 -32.80
#